data_AF-A0A2V8XC87-F1
#
_entry.id   AF-A0A2V8XC87-F1
#
_cell.length_a   1.000
_cell.length_b   1.000
_cell.length_c   1.000
_cell.angle_alpha   90.00
_cell.angle_beta   90.00
_cell.angle_gamma   90.00
#
_symmetry.space_group_name_H-M   'P 1'
#
loop_
_entity.id
_entity.type
_entity.pdbx_description
1 polymer ?
#
loop_
_entity_poly.entity_id
_entity_poly.type
_entity_poly.pdbx_seq_one_letter_code
_entity_poly.pdbx_strand_id
1 'polypeptide(L)'
;MTTAISVPSVAVIRRALTEFSLPAYDDQVLQIQQYIKILLTWNEKVNLTAIRDPLEILHRHFCESMYAAEALPLEKGRLADVGSGGGFPGLALKIIRPGLQVFLVESNIKKVTFLAEVIRELGLNGAQVLARRYEELGEEMAPLEYICSRALGEFPGFLEWARSEQIARNPENQHMGVARTYSGAPFPAKAPVSGQ
;
A
#
# COMPACT_ATOMS: atom_id res chain seq x y z
N MET A 1 -15.92 22.24 -17.89
CA MET A 1 -14.56 22.74 -17.57
C MET A 1 -13.94 21.74 -16.62
N THR A 2 -12.91 21.01 -17.04
CA THR A 2 -12.22 20.06 -16.16
C THR A 2 -11.34 20.87 -15.20
N THR A 3 -11.73 20.95 -13.93
CA THR A 3 -10.90 21.59 -12.90
C THR A 3 -9.57 20.83 -12.85
N ALA A 4 -8.45 21.56 -12.90
CA ALA A 4 -7.14 20.92 -12.79
C ALA A 4 -7.04 20.20 -11.44
N ILE A 5 -6.76 18.89 -11.46
CA ILE A 5 -6.52 18.12 -10.24
C ILE A 5 -5.28 18.67 -9.55
N SER A 6 -5.46 19.25 -8.37
CA SER A 6 -4.37 19.75 -7.54
C SER A 6 -3.70 18.57 -6.83
N VAL A 7 -2.38 18.47 -6.91
CA VAL A 7 -1.58 17.45 -6.22
C VAL A 7 -0.48 18.11 -5.38
N PRO A 8 -0.01 17.48 -4.30
CA PRO A 8 1.05 18.05 -3.47
C PRO A 8 2.33 18.26 -4.29
N SER A 9 3.07 19.33 -4.02
CA SER A 9 4.35 19.59 -4.68
C SER A 9 5.42 18.61 -4.20
N VAL A 10 6.48 18.42 -4.97
CA VAL A 10 7.65 17.60 -4.62
C VAL A 10 8.21 17.98 -3.23
N ALA A 11 8.30 19.28 -2.93
CA ALA A 11 8.77 19.77 -1.64
C ALA A 11 7.86 19.36 -0.47
N VAL A 12 6.54 19.39 -0.68
CA VAL A 12 5.56 18.96 0.32
C VAL A 12 5.64 17.46 0.55
N ILE A 13 5.75 16.66 -0.52
CA ILE A 13 5.87 15.20 -0.41
C ILE A 13 7.15 14.82 0.35
N ARG A 14 8.30 15.40 0.00
CA ARG A 14 9.55 15.14 0.72
C ARG A 14 9.43 15.45 2.20
N ARG A 15 8.86 16.61 2.52
CA ARG A 15 8.67 17.02 3.91
C ARG A 15 7.80 16.00 4.66
N ALA A 16 6.68 15.56 4.08
CA ALA A 16 5.81 14.59 4.72
C ALA A 16 6.54 13.26 4.96
N LEU A 17 7.30 12.75 3.98
CA LEU A 17 8.09 11.52 4.15
C LEU A 17 9.13 11.67 5.28
N THR A 18 9.86 12.79 5.31
CA THR A 18 10.84 13.07 6.37
C THR A 18 10.19 13.16 7.76
N GLU A 19 8.99 13.74 7.88
CA GLU A 19 8.25 13.79 9.14
C GLU A 19 7.90 12.39 9.69
N PHE A 20 7.77 11.39 8.80
CA PHE A 20 7.58 9.98 9.15
C PHE A 20 8.89 9.18 9.21
N SER A 21 10.05 9.84 9.12
CA SER A 21 11.38 9.20 9.05
C SER A 21 11.53 8.22 7.88
N LEU A 22 10.83 8.47 6.76
CA LEU A 22 10.88 7.64 5.56
C LEU A 22 11.91 8.16 4.55
N PRO A 23 12.49 7.27 3.72
CA PRO A 23 13.31 7.69 2.59
C PRO A 23 12.51 8.59 1.64
N ALA A 24 13.18 9.62 1.13
CA ALA A 24 12.57 10.63 0.24
C ALA A 24 13.38 10.76 -1.05
N TYR A 25 13.69 9.64 -1.69
CA TYR A 25 14.40 9.61 -2.97
C TYR A 25 13.56 10.21 -4.09
N ASP A 26 14.23 10.77 -5.11
CA ASP A 26 13.59 11.56 -6.17
C ASP A 26 12.55 10.77 -6.95
N ASP A 27 12.88 9.53 -7.31
CA ASP A 27 12.00 8.60 -7.99
C ASP A 27 10.75 8.28 -7.18
N GLN A 28 10.91 7.97 -5.89
CA GLN A 28 9.81 7.67 -4.98
C GLN A 28 8.85 8.85 -4.81
N VAL A 29 9.40 10.06 -4.66
CA VAL A 29 8.61 11.28 -4.53
C VAL A 29 7.79 11.56 -5.78
N LEU A 30 8.40 11.39 -6.96
CA LEU A 30 7.71 11.55 -8.26
C LEU A 30 6.65 10.47 -8.47
N GLN A 31 6.94 9.22 -8.09
CA GLN A 31 5.97 8.13 -8.13
C GLN A 31 4.76 8.41 -7.24
N ILE A 32 4.97 8.87 -6.00
CA ILE A 32 3.87 9.23 -5.09
C ILE A 32 3.03 10.38 -5.68
N GLN A 33 3.68 11.41 -6.22
CA GLN A 33 2.98 12.55 -6.83
C GLN A 33 2.08 12.08 -7.99
N GLN A 34 2.62 11.27 -8.90
CA GLN A 34 1.89 10.75 -10.04
C GLN A 34 0.79 9.78 -9.61
N TYR A 35 1.02 8.95 -8.58
CA TYR A 35 0.00 8.09 -8.01
C TYR A 35 -1.17 8.92 -7.46
N ILE A 36 -0.93 9.95 -6.65
CA ILE A 36 -1.99 10.82 -6.11
C ILE A 36 -2.84 11.41 -7.26
N LYS A 37 -2.20 11.82 -8.35
CA LYS A 37 -2.90 12.30 -9.55
C LYS A 37 -3.81 11.24 -10.17
N ILE A 38 -3.29 10.03 -10.42
CA ILE A 38 -4.07 8.91 -11.00
C ILE A 38 -5.23 8.55 -10.06
N LEU A 39 -4.96 8.43 -8.75
CA LEU A 39 -5.94 8.12 -7.73
C LEU A 39 -7.08 9.11 -7.72
N LEU A 40 -6.80 10.42 -7.66
CA LEU A 40 -7.84 11.46 -7.67
C LEU A 40 -8.67 11.42 -8.95
N THR A 41 -8.02 11.24 -10.10
CA THR A 41 -8.70 11.14 -11.40
C THR A 41 -9.68 9.96 -11.43
N TRP A 42 -9.23 8.80 -10.97
CA TRP A 42 -10.07 7.61 -10.91
C TRP A 42 -11.16 7.70 -9.85
N ASN A 43 -10.89 8.38 -8.73
CA ASN A 43 -11.82 8.48 -7.62
C ASN A 43 -13.09 9.29 -7.96
N GLU A 44 -13.07 10.06 -9.06
CA GLU A 44 -14.26 10.71 -9.63
C GLU A 44 -15.31 9.70 -10.15
N LYS A 45 -14.87 8.50 -10.55
CA LYS A 45 -15.71 7.48 -11.23
C LYS A 45 -15.79 6.16 -10.48
N VAL A 46 -14.79 5.85 -9.67
CA VAL A 46 -14.67 4.61 -8.92
C VAL A 46 -14.40 4.97 -7.48
N ASN A 47 -15.24 4.49 -6.54
CA ASN A 47 -15.01 4.75 -5.12
C ASN A 47 -13.80 3.96 -4.61
N LEU A 48 -12.60 4.54 -4.75
CA LEU A 48 -11.31 3.98 -4.33
C LEU A 48 -11.00 4.37 -2.88
N THR A 49 -11.32 5.61 -2.50
CA THR A 49 -11.19 6.10 -1.13
C THR A 49 -12.21 7.19 -0.83
N ALA A 50 -12.65 7.26 0.43
CA ALA A 50 -13.49 8.36 0.91
C ALA A 50 -12.70 9.67 1.07
N ILE A 51 -11.38 9.60 1.21
CA ILE A 51 -10.50 10.77 1.37
C ILE A 51 -10.28 11.39 0.00
N ARG A 52 -10.55 12.70 -0.11
CA ARG A 52 -10.41 13.47 -1.37
C ARG A 52 -9.35 14.56 -1.30
N ASP A 53 -8.94 14.94 -0.08
CA ASP A 53 -7.89 15.93 0.09
C ASP A 53 -6.52 15.32 -0.26
N PRO A 54 -5.74 15.92 -1.19
CA PRO A 54 -4.48 15.35 -1.62
C PRO A 54 -3.41 15.26 -0.52
N LEU A 55 -3.41 16.18 0.45
CA LEU A 55 -2.48 16.12 1.59
C LEU A 55 -2.91 15.02 2.56
N GLU A 56 -4.20 14.89 2.82
CA GLU A 56 -4.72 13.81 3.65
C GLU A 56 -4.46 12.44 3.01
N ILE A 57 -4.58 12.31 1.69
CA ILE A 57 -4.16 11.10 0.95
C ILE A 57 -2.66 10.84 1.16
N LEU A 58 -1.80 11.84 0.97
CA LEU A 58 -0.36 11.71 1.16
C LEU A 58 -0.03 11.20 2.57
N HIS A 59 -0.61 11.79 3.61
CA HIS A 59 -0.33 11.38 4.98
C HIS A 59 -0.96 10.01 5.30
N ARG A 60 -2.27 9.85 5.10
CA ARG A 60 -3.04 8.69 5.60
C ARG A 60 -2.96 7.45 4.73
N HIS A 61 -2.65 7.59 3.45
CA HIS A 61 -2.52 6.45 2.55
C HIS A 61 -1.08 6.11 2.23
N PHE A 62 -0.21 7.10 2.00
CA PHE A 62 1.20 6.82 1.74
C PHE A 62 2.00 6.73 3.02
N CYS A 63 2.13 7.84 3.77
CA CYS A 63 3.06 7.91 4.91
C CYS A 63 2.71 6.89 6.00
N GLU A 64 1.44 6.75 6.39
CA GLU A 64 1.03 5.76 7.39
C GLU A 64 1.28 4.31 6.93
N SER A 65 1.00 3.99 5.66
CA SER A 65 1.24 2.64 5.12
C SER A 65 2.72 2.31 5.05
N MET A 66 3.55 3.27 4.62
CA MET A 66 5.00 3.14 4.56
C MET A 66 5.63 3.04 5.95
N TYR A 67 5.19 3.88 6.89
CA TYR A 67 5.69 3.86 8.27
C TYR A 67 5.37 2.55 8.98
N ALA A 68 4.19 1.96 8.74
CA ALA A 68 3.85 0.65 9.29
C ALA A 68 4.83 -0.46 8.85
N ALA A 69 5.48 -0.29 7.69
CA ALA A 69 6.49 -1.23 7.21
C ALA A 69 7.88 -1.06 7.83
N GLU A 70 8.22 0.11 8.41
CA GLU A 70 9.52 0.30 9.09
C GLU A 70 9.67 -0.61 10.32
N ALA A 71 8.55 -1.11 10.87
CA ALA A 71 8.55 -2.09 11.95
C ALA A 71 8.85 -3.53 11.48
N LEU A 72 8.97 -3.77 10.18
CA LEU A 72 9.15 -5.09 9.58
C LEU A 72 10.44 -5.08 8.72
N PRO A 73 11.20 -6.19 8.65
CA PRO A 73 12.39 -6.30 7.81
C PRO A 73 12.03 -6.50 6.32
N LEU A 74 11.21 -5.61 5.77
CA LEU A 74 10.66 -5.67 4.42
C LEU A 74 11.66 -5.15 3.39
N GLU A 75 12.69 -5.92 3.05
CA GLU A 75 13.65 -5.53 2.00
C GLU A 75 13.41 -6.25 0.67
N LYS A 76 13.09 -7.54 0.76
CA LYS A 76 12.80 -8.43 -0.36
C LYS A 76 11.74 -9.43 0.06
N GLY A 77 11.15 -10.11 -0.92
CA GLY A 77 10.25 -11.22 -0.69
C GLY A 77 8.88 -11.04 -1.32
N ARG A 78 8.03 -12.05 -1.15
CA ARG A 78 6.67 -12.09 -1.73
C ARG A 78 5.65 -11.56 -0.74
N LEU A 79 4.98 -10.45 -1.11
CA LEU A 79 3.95 -9.79 -0.32
C LEU A 79 2.60 -9.87 -1.03
N ALA A 80 1.57 -10.36 -0.35
CA ALA A 80 0.19 -10.23 -0.81
C ALA A 80 -0.55 -9.12 -0.06
N ASP A 81 -1.19 -8.22 -0.81
CA ASP A 81 -2.10 -7.21 -0.27
C ASP A 81 -3.54 -7.60 -0.58
N VAL A 82 -4.26 -8.09 0.43
CA VAL A 82 -5.59 -8.66 0.26
C VAL A 82 -6.68 -7.60 0.41
N GLY A 83 -7.53 -7.50 -0.62
CA GLY A 83 -8.53 -6.44 -0.72
C GLY A 83 -7.88 -5.09 -1.02
N SER A 84 -6.93 -5.08 -1.97
CA SER A 84 -5.99 -3.96 -2.13
C SER A 84 -6.67 -2.62 -2.40
N GLY A 85 -7.88 -2.61 -2.98
CA GLY A 85 -8.69 -1.40 -3.11
C GLY A 85 -8.00 -0.30 -3.92
N GLY A 86 -7.67 0.80 -3.26
CA GLY A 86 -6.87 1.90 -3.83
C GLY A 86 -5.37 1.61 -3.93
N GLY A 87 -4.92 0.40 -3.60
CA GLY A 87 -3.55 -0.09 -3.64
C GLY A 87 -2.76 0.09 -2.34
N PHE A 88 -3.44 0.29 -1.21
CA PHE A 88 -2.80 0.54 0.07
C PHE A 88 -3.05 -0.61 1.06
N PRO A 89 -2.00 -1.12 1.73
CA PRO A 89 -0.63 -0.58 1.74
C PRO A 89 0.27 -1.08 0.58
N GLY A 90 -0.12 -2.09 -0.19
CA GLY A 90 0.79 -2.86 -1.05
C GLY A 90 1.62 -2.04 -2.05
N LEU A 91 1.00 -1.13 -2.81
CA LEU A 91 1.72 -0.30 -3.78
C LEU A 91 2.53 0.81 -3.13
N ALA A 92 2.09 1.36 -1.99
CA ALA A 92 2.89 2.29 -1.20
C ALA A 92 4.18 1.62 -0.71
N LEU A 93 4.09 0.37 -0.23
CA LEU A 93 5.26 -0.41 0.16
C LEU A 93 6.17 -0.72 -1.03
N LYS A 94 5.60 -1.04 -2.18
CA LYS A 94 6.38 -1.30 -3.39
C LYS A 94 7.25 -0.11 -3.81
N ILE A 95 6.76 1.11 -3.64
CA ILE A 95 7.50 2.35 -3.95
C ILE A 95 8.73 2.48 -3.05
N ILE A 96 8.56 2.32 -1.73
CA ILE A 96 9.68 2.49 -0.78
C ILE A 96 10.60 1.26 -0.67
N ARG A 97 10.14 0.10 -1.12
CA ARG A 97 10.85 -1.18 -1.11
C ARG A 97 10.75 -1.86 -2.49
N PRO A 98 11.52 -1.35 -3.47
CA PRO A 98 11.45 -1.84 -4.85
C PRO A 98 11.85 -3.31 -5.01
N GLY A 99 12.52 -3.91 -4.02
CA GLY A 99 12.87 -5.34 -3.99
C GLY A 99 11.70 -6.30 -3.73
N LEU A 100 10.54 -5.81 -3.27
CA LEU A 100 9.38 -6.66 -2.98
C LEU A 100 8.70 -7.17 -4.27
N GLN A 101 8.27 -8.43 -4.28
CA GLN A 101 7.29 -8.93 -5.24
C GLN A 101 5.90 -8.75 -4.64
N VAL A 102 5.08 -7.88 -5.23
CA VAL A 102 3.78 -7.49 -4.66
C VAL A 102 2.64 -8.06 -5.49
N PHE A 103 1.76 -8.80 -4.81
CA PHE A 103 0.55 -9.37 -5.37
C PHE A 103 -0.66 -8.64 -4.78
N LEU A 104 -1.33 -7.84 -5.60
CA LEU A 104 -2.54 -7.11 -5.21
C LEU A 104 -3.76 -7.98 -5.48
N VAL A 105 -4.40 -8.49 -4.43
CA VAL A 105 -5.58 -9.35 -4.55
C VAL A 105 -6.84 -8.50 -4.46
N GLU A 106 -7.57 -8.37 -5.56
CA GLU A 106 -8.77 -7.54 -5.65
C GLU A 106 -9.79 -8.17 -6.59
N SER A 107 -11.05 -8.30 -6.13
CA SER A 107 -12.11 -8.93 -6.91
C SER A 107 -12.94 -7.95 -7.73
N ASN A 108 -12.90 -6.65 -7.39
CA ASN A 108 -13.62 -5.62 -8.11
C ASN A 108 -12.86 -5.20 -9.38
N ILE A 109 -13.40 -5.55 -10.54
CA ILE A 109 -12.78 -5.28 -11.85
C ILE A 109 -12.42 -3.81 -12.08
N LYS A 110 -13.24 -2.86 -11.62
CA LYS A 110 -12.92 -1.42 -11.79
C LYS A 110 -11.67 -1.03 -11.00
N LYS A 111 -11.50 -1.59 -9.80
CA LYS A 111 -10.32 -1.37 -8.97
C LYS A 111 -9.11 -2.13 -9.51
N VAL A 112 -9.30 -3.34 -10.05
CA VAL A 112 -8.24 -4.09 -10.75
C VAL A 112 -7.66 -3.27 -11.89
N THR A 113 -8.50 -2.66 -12.74
CA THR A 113 -8.04 -1.82 -13.85
C THR A 113 -7.27 -0.61 -13.36
N PHE A 114 -7.74 0.06 -12.30
CA PHE A 114 -7.03 1.15 -11.66
C PHE A 114 -5.64 0.73 -11.17
N LEU A 115 -5.54 -0.38 -10.43
CA LEU A 115 -4.26 -0.88 -9.90
C LEU A 115 -3.28 -1.22 -11.02
N ALA A 116 -3.77 -1.84 -12.10
CA ALA A 116 -2.95 -2.14 -13.27
C ALA A 116 -2.45 -0.87 -13.97
N GLU A 117 -3.27 0.18 -14.05
CA GLU A 117 -2.85 1.48 -14.58
C GLU A 117 -1.75 2.11 -13.72
N VAL A 118 -1.91 2.11 -12.38
CA VAL A 118 -0.88 2.63 -11.47
C VAL A 118 0.45 1.88 -11.64
N ILE A 119 0.42 0.54 -11.67
CA ILE A 119 1.64 -0.27 -11.88
C ILE A 119 2.35 0.12 -13.18
N ARG A 120 1.58 0.24 -14.27
CA ARG A 120 2.11 0.57 -15.60
C ARG A 120 2.68 1.99 -15.66
N GLU A 121 1.94 2.98 -15.18
CA GLU A 121 2.33 4.40 -15.23
C GLU A 121 3.54 4.72 -14.35
N LEU A 122 3.69 4.01 -13.23
CA LEU A 122 4.80 4.23 -12.30
C LEU A 122 5.99 3.29 -12.52
N GLY A 123 5.89 2.34 -13.45
CA GLY A 123 6.97 1.38 -13.74
C GLY A 123 7.29 0.44 -12.58
N LEU A 124 6.29 0.02 -11.80
CA LEU A 124 6.48 -0.79 -10.59
C LEU A 124 6.76 -2.27 -10.93
N ASN A 125 7.96 -2.56 -11.40
CA ASN A 125 8.40 -3.91 -11.76
C ASN A 125 8.24 -4.89 -10.61
N GLY A 126 7.63 -6.06 -10.84
CA GLY A 126 7.39 -7.05 -9.79
C GLY A 126 6.17 -6.76 -8.90
N ALA A 127 5.32 -5.79 -9.28
CA ALA A 127 3.95 -5.70 -8.78
C ALA A 127 2.97 -6.24 -9.83
N GLN A 128 1.96 -6.99 -9.39
CA GLN A 128 0.89 -7.50 -10.26
C GLN A 128 -0.46 -7.55 -9.56
N VAL A 129 -1.53 -7.48 -10.35
CA VAL A 129 -2.91 -7.56 -9.84
C VAL A 129 -3.48 -8.94 -10.11
N LEU A 130 -4.07 -9.55 -9.07
CA LEU A 130 -4.80 -10.79 -9.14
C LEU A 130 -6.30 -10.48 -9.01
N ALA A 131 -7.00 -10.60 -10.13
CA ALA A 131 -8.43 -10.27 -10.26
C ALA A 131 -9.35 -11.35 -9.67
N ARG A 132 -9.15 -11.70 -8.40
CA ARG A 132 -9.79 -12.84 -7.72
C ARG A 132 -10.03 -12.49 -6.26
N ARG A 133 -10.87 -13.28 -5.59
CA ARG A 133 -10.92 -13.25 -4.13
C ARG A 133 -9.77 -14.06 -3.52
N TYR A 134 -9.40 -13.76 -2.27
CA TYR A 134 -8.29 -14.45 -1.61
C TYR A 134 -8.58 -15.93 -1.36
N GLU A 135 -9.85 -16.30 -1.14
CA GLU A 135 -10.27 -17.69 -0.92
C GLU A 135 -10.05 -18.58 -2.14
N GLU A 136 -9.88 -17.98 -3.32
CA GLU A 136 -9.60 -18.70 -4.56
C GLU A 136 -8.10 -18.90 -4.82
N LEU A 137 -7.24 -18.32 -3.97
CA LEU A 137 -5.79 -18.45 -4.08
C LEU A 137 -5.33 -19.71 -3.36
N GLY A 138 -4.53 -20.52 -4.06
CA GLY A 138 -3.95 -21.74 -3.52
C GLY A 138 -2.43 -21.69 -3.41
N GLU A 139 -1.82 -22.88 -3.47
CA GLU A 139 -0.37 -23.10 -3.34
C GLU A 139 0.46 -22.36 -4.41
N GLU A 140 -0.13 -21.96 -5.54
CA GLU A 140 0.55 -21.21 -6.59
C GLU A 140 1.07 -19.84 -6.11
N MET A 141 0.46 -19.31 -5.05
CA MET A 141 0.87 -18.06 -4.40
C MET A 141 2.02 -18.24 -3.42
N ALA A 142 2.24 -19.47 -2.95
CA ALA A 142 3.21 -19.77 -1.91
C ALA A 142 4.65 -19.91 -2.43
N PRO A 143 5.65 -19.71 -1.56
CA PRO A 143 5.52 -19.14 -0.21
C PRO A 143 5.24 -17.63 -0.27
N LEU A 144 4.30 -17.15 0.54
CA LEU A 144 4.19 -15.73 0.86
C LEU A 144 4.98 -15.46 2.14
N GLU A 145 5.84 -14.46 2.09
CA GLU A 145 6.60 -14.01 3.28
C GLU A 145 5.80 -12.98 4.06
N TYR A 146 4.97 -12.19 3.36
CA TYR A 146 4.19 -11.12 3.95
C TYR A 146 2.76 -11.13 3.42
N ILE A 147 1.82 -10.89 4.31
CA ILE A 147 0.41 -10.70 3.97
C ILE A 147 -0.07 -9.46 4.71
N CYS A 148 -0.58 -8.49 3.96
CA CYS A 148 -1.20 -7.30 4.51
C CYS A 148 -2.64 -7.16 4.01
N SER A 149 -3.42 -6.39 4.75
CA SER A 149 -4.74 -5.97 4.33
C SER A 149 -5.13 -4.70 5.08
N ARG A 150 -5.87 -3.81 4.42
CA ARG A 150 -6.44 -2.61 5.03
C ARG A 150 -7.93 -2.56 4.76
N ALA A 151 -8.71 -2.36 5.83
CA ALA A 151 -10.17 -2.21 5.78
C ALA A 151 -10.91 -3.42 5.15
N LEU A 152 -10.42 -4.65 5.34
CA LEU A 152 -11.15 -5.87 4.99
C LEU A 152 -12.36 -6.07 5.90
N GLY A 153 -13.49 -6.46 5.31
CA GLY A 153 -14.75 -6.64 6.03
C GLY A 153 -14.74 -7.81 7.00
N GLU A 154 -14.52 -9.03 6.49
CA GLU A 154 -14.51 -10.25 7.31
C GLU A 154 -13.08 -10.67 7.65
N PHE A 155 -12.77 -10.64 8.94
CA PHE A 155 -11.42 -10.85 9.46
C PHE A 155 -11.10 -12.30 9.88
N PRO A 156 -12.03 -13.09 10.47
CA PRO A 156 -11.72 -14.46 10.89
C PRO A 156 -11.31 -15.38 9.73
N GLY A 157 -12.10 -15.42 8.65
CA GLY A 157 -11.79 -16.27 7.48
C GLY A 157 -10.47 -15.88 6.79
N PHE A 158 -10.16 -14.58 6.75
CA PHE A 158 -8.88 -14.10 6.26
C PHE A 158 -7.69 -14.59 7.10
N LEU A 159 -7.80 -14.56 8.43
CA LEU A 159 -6.73 -15.05 9.31
C LEU A 159 -6.53 -16.57 9.19
N GLU A 160 -7.62 -17.32 9.05
CA GLU A 160 -7.55 -18.77 8.81
C GLU A 160 -6.85 -19.07 7.49
N TRP A 161 -7.24 -18.38 6.40
CA TRP A 161 -6.60 -18.50 5.10
C TRP A 161 -5.11 -18.12 5.16
N ALA A 162 -4.77 -16.97 5.75
CA ALA A 162 -3.40 -16.46 5.84
C ALA A 162 -2.46 -17.40 6.62
N ARG A 163 -3.00 -18.17 7.57
CA ARG A 163 -2.27 -19.15 8.39
C ARG A 163 -2.27 -20.56 7.80
N SER A 164 -3.00 -20.79 6.71
CA SER A 164 -3.08 -22.12 6.11
C SER A 164 -1.70 -22.56 5.60
N GLU A 165 -1.41 -23.86 5.71
CA GLU A 165 -0.15 -24.45 5.25
C GLU A 165 0.06 -24.26 3.73
N GLN A 166 -1.04 -24.13 2.98
CA GLN A 166 -1.05 -23.85 1.55
C GLN A 166 -0.42 -22.50 1.21
N ILE A 167 -0.52 -21.51 2.11
CA ILE A 167 -0.06 -20.13 1.89
C ILE A 167 1.22 -19.82 2.66
N ALA A 168 1.29 -20.23 3.93
CA ALA A 168 2.30 -19.76 4.87
C ALA A 168 3.70 -20.36 4.65
N ARG A 169 3.81 -21.57 4.05
CA ARG A 169 5.02 -22.38 3.77
C ARG A 169 6.34 -22.02 4.52
N ASN A 170 6.27 -21.64 5.79
CA ASN A 170 7.30 -21.70 6.83
C ASN A 170 6.67 -21.30 8.18
N PRO A 171 6.27 -22.26 9.04
CA PRO A 171 5.67 -21.98 10.34
C PRO A 171 6.56 -21.14 11.29
N GLU A 172 7.86 -21.07 11.04
CA GLU A 172 8.83 -20.39 11.90
C GLU A 172 9.08 -18.91 11.55
N ASN A 173 8.57 -18.42 10.40
CA ASN A 173 8.72 -17.03 9.96
C ASN A 173 7.41 -16.22 10.12
N GLN A 174 6.74 -16.37 11.26
CA GLN A 174 5.55 -15.58 11.63
C GLN A 174 5.89 -14.13 12.01
N HIS A 175 6.57 -13.38 11.13
CA HIS A 175 6.44 -11.92 11.13
C HIS A 175 5.14 -11.55 10.40
N MET A 176 4.02 -12.10 10.90
CA MET A 176 2.68 -11.85 10.38
C MET A 176 2.27 -10.46 10.84
N GLY A 177 2.85 -9.44 10.20
CA GLY A 177 2.44 -8.06 10.33
C GLY A 177 1.09 -7.87 9.65
N VAL A 178 -0.01 -8.27 10.29
CA VAL A 178 -1.31 -7.70 9.96
C VAL A 178 -1.25 -6.25 10.43
N ALA A 179 -0.75 -5.36 9.56
CA ALA A 179 -0.78 -3.94 9.78
C ALA A 179 -2.23 -3.47 9.77
N ARG A 180 -2.89 -3.61 10.93
CA ARG A 180 -4.18 -2.99 11.19
C ARG A 180 -3.91 -1.50 11.35
N THR A 181 -3.87 -0.77 10.24
CA THR A 181 -3.89 0.70 10.30
C THR A 181 -5.27 1.12 10.76
N TYR A 182 -5.47 1.16 12.08
CA TYR A 182 -6.64 1.76 12.70
C TYR A 182 -6.68 3.23 12.32
N SER A 183 -7.80 3.67 11.77
CA SER A 183 -8.07 5.06 11.36
C SER A 183 -8.22 6.04 12.54
N GLY A 184 -7.53 5.83 13.66
CA GLY A 184 -7.78 6.60 14.89
C GLY A 184 -6.80 6.45 16.06
N ALA A 185 -5.64 5.80 15.89
CA ALA A 185 -4.59 5.91 16.91
C ALA A 185 -3.87 7.25 16.74
N PRO A 186 -3.60 8.02 17.81
CA PRO A 186 -2.79 9.22 17.71
C PRO A 186 -1.38 8.82 17.24
N PHE A 187 -1.00 9.27 16.05
CA PHE A 187 0.38 9.20 15.56
C PHE A 187 1.29 10.00 16.50
N PRO A 188 2.58 9.64 16.61
CA PRO A 188 3.48 10.32 17.52
C PRO A 188 3.42 11.83 17.29
N ALA A 189 2.96 12.56 18.30
CA ALA A 189 3.01 14.00 18.32
C ALA A 189 4.47 14.40 18.13
N LYS A 190 4.76 15.08 17.02
CA LYS A 190 6.05 15.71 16.66
C LYS A 190 7.28 14.99 17.22
N ALA A 191 7.99 14.25 16.38
CA ALA A 191 9.37 13.89 16.69
C ALA A 191 10.11 15.15 17.18
N PRO A 192 10.82 15.10 18.32
CA PRO A 192 11.60 16.25 18.76
C PRO A 192 12.59 16.58 17.66
N VAL A 193 12.54 17.82 17.18
CA VAL A 193 13.59 18.37 16.34
C VAL A 193 14.83 18.40 17.22
N SER A 194 15.65 17.35 17.17
CA SER A 194 16.96 17.36 17.79
C SER A 194 17.78 18.38 17.01
N GLY A 195 17.96 19.54 17.63
CA GLY A 195 18.80 20.60 17.10
C GLY A 195 20.23 20.12 16.86
N GLN A 196 20.81 20.67 15.81
CA GLN A 196 22.18 21.17 15.76
C GLN A 196 22.14 22.52 15.05
#